data_AF-A0AAV5B9E1-F1
#
_entry.id   AF-A0AAV5B9E1-F1
#
_cell.length_a   1.000
_cell.length_b   1.000
_cell.length_c   1.000
_cell.angle_alpha   90.00
_cell.angle_beta   90.00
_cell.angle_gamma   90.00
#
_symmetry.space_group_name_H-M   'P 1'
#
loop_
_entity.id
_entity.type
_entity.pdbx_description
1 polymer ?
#
loop_
_entity_poly.entity_id
_entity_poly.type
_entity_poly.pdbx_seq_one_letter_code
_entity_poly.pdbx_strand_id
1 'polypeptide(L)'
;MIELLKSILSSTTVFKIGMWYTLVITIAVIILFFLKTSRDERGRAIIGKASIFSTITYIVLMNVYAKLSKLLIVDWLTMANGTQWMYNIVLTVQVVAILIYKKIE
;
A
#
# COMPACT_ATOMS: atom_id res chain seq x y z
N MET A 1 8.26 -12.57 -18.34
CA MET A 1 7.87 -12.08 -17.00
C MET A 1 8.26 -10.62 -16.79
N ILE A 2 9.54 -10.25 -16.98
CA ILE A 2 10.00 -8.85 -16.82
C ILE A 2 9.36 -7.89 -17.85
N GLU A 3 9.16 -8.33 -19.10
CA GLU A 3 8.49 -7.52 -20.13
C GLU A 3 7.01 -7.23 -19.81
N LEU A 4 6.31 -8.19 -19.21
CA LEU A 4 4.94 -8.02 -18.75
C LEU A 4 4.87 -7.01 -17.60
N LEU A 5 5.80 -7.12 -16.63
CA LEU A 5 5.93 -6.14 -15.56
C LEU A 5 6.21 -4.74 -16.11
N LYS A 6 7.11 -4.62 -17.09
CA LYS A 6 7.43 -3.35 -17.76
C LYS A 6 6.19 -2.77 -18.44
N SER A 7 5.46 -3.58 -19.20
CA SER A 7 4.23 -3.16 -19.90
C SER A 7 3.15 -2.65 -18.93
N ILE A 8 3.00 -3.30 -17.77
CA ILE A 8 2.06 -2.89 -16.72
C ILE A 8 2.51 -1.56 -16.10
N LEU A 9 3.79 -1.44 -15.72
CA LEU A 9 4.31 -0.24 -15.07
C LEU A 9 4.42 0.96 -16.03
N SER A 10 4.56 0.74 -17.33
CA SER A 10 4.55 1.80 -18.33
C SER A 10 3.14 2.16 -18.82
N SER A 11 2.08 1.61 -18.21
CA SER A 11 0.70 1.83 -18.65
C SER A 11 0.04 3.01 -17.93
N THR A 12 -0.41 3.99 -18.71
CA THR A 12 -1.21 5.13 -18.22
C THR A 12 -2.55 4.68 -17.64
N THR A 13 -3.13 3.59 -18.15
CA THR A 13 -4.39 3.04 -17.64
C THR A 13 -4.20 2.48 -16.23
N VAL A 14 -3.12 1.71 -16.03
CA VAL A 14 -2.74 1.17 -14.71
C VAL A 14 -2.45 2.29 -13.73
N PHE A 15 -1.82 3.37 -14.20
CA PHE A 15 -1.58 4.57 -13.39
C PHE A 15 -2.87 5.23 -12.92
N LYS A 16 -3.82 5.46 -13.84
CA LYS A 16 -5.12 6.06 -13.51
C LYS A 16 -5.94 5.20 -12.54
N ILE A 17 -5.97 3.88 -12.74
CA ILE A 17 -6.63 2.95 -11.82
C ILE A 17 -5.97 3.02 -10.44
N GLY A 18 -4.63 2.98 -10.41
CA GLY A 18 -3.87 3.09 -9.18
C GLY A 18 -4.15 4.39 -8.44
N MET A 19 -4.30 5.53 -9.13
CA MET A 19 -4.61 6.83 -8.52
C MET A 19 -5.98 6.83 -7.83
N TRP A 20 -7.01 6.34 -8.50
CA TRP A 20 -8.34 6.22 -7.91
C TRP A 20 -8.33 5.28 -6.70
N TYR A 21 -7.61 4.17 -6.81
CA TYR A 21 -7.44 3.26 -5.69
C TYR A 21 -6.69 3.91 -4.52
N THR A 22 -5.61 4.66 -4.78
CA THR A 22 -4.85 5.41 -3.78
C THR A 22 -5.76 6.37 -3.02
N LEU A 23 -6.63 7.10 -3.73
CA LEU A 23 -7.58 8.02 -3.10
C LEU A 23 -8.54 7.27 -2.17
N VAL A 24 -9.16 6.20 -2.66
CA VAL A 24 -10.14 5.42 -1.88
C VAL A 24 -9.50 4.77 -0.65
N ILE A 25 -8.34 4.13 -0.80
CA ILE A 25 -7.68 3.41 0.30
C ILE A 25 -7.12 4.37 1.35
N THR A 26 -6.62 5.54 0.93
CA THR A 26 -6.15 6.58 1.86
C THR A 26 -7.31 7.11 2.70
N ILE A 27 -8.46 7.41 2.08
CA ILE A 27 -9.65 7.86 2.80
C ILE A 27 -10.10 6.78 3.79
N ALA A 28 -10.11 5.50 3.39
CA ALA A 28 -10.48 4.40 4.27
C ALA A 28 -9.56 4.31 5.50
N VAL A 29 -8.24 4.44 5.31
CA VAL A 29 -7.26 4.44 6.40
C VAL A 29 -7.47 5.62 7.33
N ILE A 30 -7.67 6.83 6.81
CA ILE A 30 -7.95 8.03 7.61
C ILE A 30 -9.19 7.79 8.47
N ILE A 31 -10.31 7.35 7.88
CA ILE A 31 -11.53 7.06 8.63
C ILE A 31 -11.24 6.03 9.73
N LEU A 32 -10.54 4.94 9.42
CA LEU A 32 -10.21 3.90 10.40
C LEU A 32 -9.37 4.42 11.57
N PHE A 33 -8.45 5.36 11.34
CA PHE A 33 -7.70 6.01 12.42
C PHE A 33 -8.56 6.91 13.31
N PHE A 34 -9.53 7.64 12.73
CA PHE A 34 -10.35 8.62 13.46
C PHE A 34 -11.67 8.08 14.00
N LEU A 35 -12.07 6.85 13.67
CA LEU A 35 -13.25 6.21 14.25
C LEU A 35 -13.17 6.18 15.78
N LYS A 36 -14.31 6.39 16.45
CA LYS A 36 -14.37 6.47 17.92
C LYS A 36 -13.80 5.22 18.61
N THR A 37 -14.13 4.03 18.09
CA THR A 37 -13.57 2.73 18.53
C THR A 37 -12.05 2.62 18.43
N SER A 38 -11.42 3.43 17.58
CA SER A 38 -9.98 3.43 17.36
C SER A 38 -9.24 4.35 18.33
N ARG A 39 -9.97 5.25 19.02
CA ARG A 39 -9.39 6.21 19.97
C ARG A 39 -9.18 5.63 21.36
N ASP A 40 -9.90 4.56 21.70
CA ASP A 40 -9.73 3.81 22.94
C ASP A 40 -8.38 3.09 22.96
N GLU A 41 -7.84 2.78 24.14
CA GLU A 41 -6.53 2.11 24.28
C GLU A 41 -6.46 0.80 23.49
N ARG A 42 -7.56 0.03 23.51
CA ARG A 42 -7.72 -1.19 22.72
C ARG A 42 -7.63 -0.92 21.22
N GLY A 43 -8.34 0.10 20.74
CA GLY A 43 -8.33 0.49 19.33
C GLY A 43 -6.94 0.94 18.86
N ARG A 44 -6.22 1.67 19.71
CA ARG A 44 -4.83 2.08 19.45
C ARG A 44 -3.88 0.89 19.40
N ALA A 45 -4.04 -0.09 20.27
CA ALA A 45 -3.23 -1.32 20.25
C ALA A 45 -3.43 -2.11 18.95
N ILE A 46 -4.67 -2.26 18.49
CA ILE A 46 -5.01 -2.91 17.21
C ILE A 46 -4.31 -2.20 16.04
N ILE A 47 -4.43 -0.87 15.99
CA ILE A 47 -3.78 -0.05 14.97
C ILE A 47 -2.26 -0.21 15.02
N GLY A 48 -1.66 -0.20 16.21
CA GLY A 48 -0.23 -0.41 16.38
C GLY A 48 0.25 -1.74 15.81
N LYS A 49 -0.45 -2.85 16.12
CA LYS A 49 -0.15 -4.18 15.56
C LYS A 49 -0.26 -4.19 14.04
N ALA A 50 -1.34 -3.63 13.48
CA ALA A 50 -1.53 -3.54 12.04
C ALA A 50 -0.41 -2.73 11.35
N SER A 51 0.04 -1.63 11.97
CA SER A 51 1.14 -0.80 11.49
C SER A 51 2.48 -1.51 11.41
N ILE A 52 2.72 -2.50 12.28
CA ILE A 52 3.93 -3.33 12.19
C ILE A 52 3.91 -4.18 10.91
N PHE A 53 2.77 -4.81 10.57
CA PHE A 53 2.65 -5.60 9.35
C PHE A 53 2.79 -4.78 8.06
N SER A 54 2.19 -3.58 8.02
CA SER A 54 2.33 -2.68 6.87
C SER A 54 3.76 -2.17 6.73
N THR A 55 4.46 -1.90 7.84
CA THR A 55 5.88 -1.52 7.83
C THR A 55 6.77 -2.65 7.29
N ILE A 56 6.57 -3.90 7.73
CA ILE A 56 7.31 -5.06 7.19
C ILE A 56 7.06 -5.20 5.68
N THR A 57 5.80 -5.06 5.25
CA THR A 57 5.41 -5.11 3.84
C THR A 57 6.14 -4.03 3.03
N TYR A 58 6.20 -2.80 3.56
CA TYR A 58 6.92 -1.71 2.92
C TYR A 58 8.42 -2.00 2.75
N ILE A 59 9.08 -2.52 3.79
CA ILE A 59 10.50 -2.88 3.72
C ILE A 59 10.75 -3.91 2.62
N VAL A 60 9.92 -4.96 2.54
CA VAL A 60 10.05 -6.00 1.52
C VAL A 60 9.85 -5.42 0.12
N LEU A 61 8.76 -4.65 -0.08
CA LEU A 61 8.44 -4.06 -1.38
C LEU A 61 9.51 -3.07 -1.84
N MET A 62 10.04 -2.23 -0.96
CA MET A 62 11.11 -1.28 -1.29
C MET A 62 12.38 -1.99 -1.79
N ASN A 63 12.78 -3.08 -1.13
CA ASN A 63 13.95 -3.85 -1.55
C ASN A 63 13.72 -4.52 -2.91
N VAL A 64 12.52 -5.08 -3.13
CA VAL A 64 12.15 -5.66 -4.43
C VAL A 64 12.15 -4.57 -5.52
N TYR A 65 11.55 -3.42 -5.24
CA TYR A 65 11.48 -2.28 -6.16
C TYR A 65 12.88 -1.75 -6.53
N ALA A 66 13.77 -1.61 -5.55
CA ALA A 66 15.16 -1.20 -5.77
C ALA A 66 15.95 -2.22 -6.60
N LYS A 67 15.65 -3.52 -6.49
CA LYS A 67 16.28 -4.54 -7.35
C LYS A 67 15.73 -4.48 -8.77
N LEU A 68 14.43 -4.22 -8.92
CA LEU A 68 13.76 -4.10 -10.22
C LEU A 68 14.18 -2.85 -11.01
N SER A 69 14.55 -1.76 -10.34
CA SER A 69 15.01 -0.54 -11.01
C SER A 69 16.30 -0.72 -11.81
N LYS A 70 17.10 -1.75 -11.51
CA LYS A 70 18.27 -2.13 -12.33
C LYS A 70 17.89 -2.75 -13.68
N LEU A 71 16.71 -3.36 -13.75
CA LEU A 71 16.23 -4.12 -14.91
C LEU A 71 15.24 -3.32 -15.76
N LEU A 72 14.57 -2.32 -15.18
CA LEU A 72 13.58 -1.49 -15.83
C LEU A 72 14.19 -0.13 -16.20
N ILE A 73 13.91 0.33 -17.42
CA ILE A 73 14.18 1.71 -17.81
C ILE A 73 13.22 2.59 -16.99
N VAL A 74 13.76 3.43 -16.11
CA VAL A 74 12.97 4.25 -15.19
C VAL A 74 12.61 5.56 -15.87
N ASP A 75 11.57 5.54 -16.70
CA ASP A 75 10.87 6.77 -17.07
C ASP A 75 9.94 7.23 -15.94
N TRP A 76 9.48 8.48 -15.99
CA TRP A 76 8.69 9.06 -14.91
C TRP A 76 7.41 8.25 -14.63
N LEU A 77 6.78 7.69 -15.67
CA LEU A 77 5.51 6.95 -15.54
C LEU A 77 5.74 5.61 -14.85
N THR A 78 6.77 4.86 -15.26
CA THR A 78 7.15 3.60 -14.60
C THR A 78 7.50 3.83 -13.12
N MET A 79 8.22 4.91 -12.82
CA MET A 79 8.59 5.25 -11.44
C MET A 79 7.37 5.64 -10.59
N ALA A 80 6.48 6.46 -11.15
CA ALA A 80 5.25 6.88 -10.49
C ALA A 80 4.33 5.68 -10.25
N ASN A 81 4.14 4.81 -11.25
CA ASN A 81 3.35 3.59 -11.11
C ASN A 81 3.91 2.67 -10.02
N GLY A 82 5.21 2.38 -10.05
CA GLY A 82 5.82 1.50 -9.06
C GLY A 82 5.67 2.03 -7.63
N THR A 83 5.93 3.31 -7.44
CA THR A 83 5.81 3.97 -6.12
C THR A 83 4.35 3.98 -5.64
N GLN A 84 3.41 4.31 -6.53
CA GLN A 84 1.98 4.37 -6.21
C GLN A 84 1.42 3.00 -5.84
N TRP A 85 1.75 1.96 -6.61
CA TRP A 85 1.28 0.60 -6.32
C TRP A 85 1.91 0.02 -5.05
N MET A 86 3.17 0.35 -4.77
CA MET A 86 3.79 0.01 -3.48
C MET A 86 3.03 0.63 -2.31
N TYR A 87 2.72 1.92 -2.39
CA TYR A 87 1.90 2.60 -1.38
C TYR A 87 0.52 1.94 -1.20
N ASN A 88 -0.15 1.64 -2.33
CA ASN A 88 -1.46 1.01 -2.33
C ASN A 88 -1.45 -0.36 -1.65
N ILE A 89 -0.44 -1.20 -1.92
CA ILE A 89 -0.31 -2.51 -1.28
C ILE A 89 -0.09 -2.37 0.23
N VAL A 90 0.79 -1.45 0.65
CA VAL A 90 1.07 -1.20 2.07
C VAL A 90 -0.20 -0.77 2.82
N LEU A 91 -0.97 0.16 2.26
CA LEU A 91 -2.23 0.58 2.89
C LEU A 91 -3.29 -0.52 2.86
N THR A 92 -3.33 -1.34 1.82
CA THR A 92 -4.25 -2.48 1.77
C THR A 92 -3.95 -3.46 2.91
N VAL A 93 -2.68 -3.78 3.12
CA VAL A 93 -2.26 -4.63 4.25
C VAL A 93 -2.63 -3.99 5.58
N GLN A 94 -2.42 -2.68 5.74
CA GLN A 94 -2.84 -1.95 6.94
C GLN A 94 -4.35 -2.10 7.21
N VAL A 95 -5.18 -1.80 6.21
CA VAL A 95 -6.64 -1.86 6.33
C VAL A 95 -7.09 -3.27 6.67
N VAL A 96 -6.61 -4.26 5.93
CA VAL A 96 -6.97 -5.67 6.14
C VAL A 96 -6.55 -6.12 7.54
N ALA A 97 -5.34 -5.78 7.98
CA ALA A 97 -4.87 -6.11 9.33
C ALA A 97 -5.75 -5.46 10.42
N ILE A 98 -6.09 -4.17 10.29
CA ILE A 98 -7.00 -3.48 11.22
C ILE A 98 -8.35 -4.21 11.28
N LEU A 99 -8.94 -4.54 10.13
CA LEU A 99 -10.24 -5.19 10.06
C LEU A 99 -10.22 -6.60 10.68
N ILE A 100 -9.15 -7.37 10.44
CA ILE A 100 -8.97 -8.69 11.05
C ILE A 100 -8.85 -8.57 12.57
N TYR A 101 -7.99 -7.69 13.08
CA TYR A 101 -7.81 -7.52 14.52
C TYR A 101 -9.07 -7.00 15.21
N LYS A 102 -9.82 -6.07 14.61
CA LYS A 102 -11.12 -5.63 15.15
C LYS A 102 -12.19 -6.72 15.20
N LYS A 103 -12.04 -7.80 14.42
CA LYS A 103 -12.97 -8.93 14.42
C LYS A 103 -12.60 -9.98 15.46
N ILE A 104 -11.31 -10.13 15.75
CA ILE A 104 -10.79 -11.13 16.68
C ILE A 104 -10.76 -10.59 18.11
N GLU A 105 -10.43 -9.31 18.27
CA GLU A 105 -10.44 -8.59 19.55
C GLU A 105 -11.73 -7.75 19.66
#